data_AF-A0A510KPY6-F1
#
_entry.id   AF-A0A510KPY6-F1
#
_cell.length_a   1.000
_cell.length_b   1.000
_cell.length_c   1.000
_cell.angle_alpha   90.00
_cell.angle_beta   90.00
_cell.angle_gamma   90.00
#
_symmetry.space_group_name_H-M   'P 1'
#
loop_
_entity.id
_entity.type
_entity.pdbx_description
1 polymer ?
#
loop_
_entity_poly.entity_id
_entity_poly.type
_entity_poly.pdbx_seq_one_letter_code
_entity_poly.pdbx_strand_id
1 'polypeptide(L)'
;MEKNEDKVMSKAKGFLVLVLFTVIYFFFQKTIYPILALLFWLIFAMPLAGVIINSLEILNLPEIVINIIGIVISGIALIIVLILVFYLGYLCSKFLKKMNKTVLGGAMIAILIYFVHKIFTETDESTAMFAPTAREIHIFCTASHIFYTIGVFYSDKVNKILDRIKFKRKNK
;
A
#
# COMPACT_ATOMS: atom_id res chain seq x y z
N MET A 1 -43.28 5.70 -15.50
CA MET A 1 -42.35 4.54 -15.52
C MET A 1 -40.87 5.00 -15.57
N GLU A 2 -40.57 6.11 -16.23
CA GLU A 2 -39.25 6.75 -16.37
C GLU A 2 -38.38 6.83 -15.09
N LYS A 3 -38.96 7.24 -13.95
CA LYS A 3 -38.24 7.40 -12.67
C LYS A 3 -37.59 6.12 -12.11
N ASN A 4 -38.11 4.94 -12.47
CA ASN A 4 -37.54 3.66 -12.05
C ASN A 4 -36.43 3.18 -13.00
N GLU A 5 -36.52 3.50 -14.29
CA GLU A 5 -35.51 3.16 -15.30
C GLU A 5 -34.21 3.93 -15.03
N ASP A 6 -34.30 5.22 -14.70
CA ASP A 6 -33.14 6.05 -14.32
C ASP A 6 -32.46 5.54 -13.04
N LYS A 7 -33.24 5.02 -12.10
CA LYS A 7 -32.75 4.45 -10.84
C LYS A 7 -32.05 3.10 -11.06
N VAL A 8 -32.55 2.28 -11.98
CA VAL A 8 -31.90 1.01 -12.37
C VAL A 8 -30.64 1.29 -13.18
N MET A 9 -30.68 2.23 -14.13
CA MET A 9 -29.55 2.64 -14.97
C MET A 9 -28.41 3.24 -14.13
N SER A 10 -28.72 4.08 -13.14
CA SER A 10 -27.72 4.65 -12.23
C SER A 10 -27.10 3.60 -11.31
N LYS A 11 -27.87 2.60 -10.86
CA LYS A 11 -27.35 1.46 -10.09
C LYS A 11 -26.43 0.56 -10.92
N ALA A 12 -26.78 0.31 -12.18
CA ALA A 12 -25.94 -0.44 -13.13
C ALA A 12 -24.62 0.30 -13.42
N LYS A 13 -24.66 1.62 -13.63
CA LYS A 13 -23.46 2.44 -13.80
C LYS A 13 -22.55 2.39 -12.57
N GLY A 14 -23.10 2.48 -11.36
CA GLY A 14 -22.35 2.36 -10.12
C GLY A 14 -21.67 1.00 -9.93
N PHE A 15 -22.35 -0.08 -10.34
CA PHE A 15 -21.78 -1.43 -10.34
C PHE A 15 -20.65 -1.58 -11.38
N LEU A 16 -20.84 -1.06 -12.59
CA LEU A 16 -19.82 -1.12 -13.64
C LEU A 16 -18.56 -0.34 -13.27
N VAL A 17 -18.71 0.83 -12.63
CA VAL A 17 -17.59 1.60 -12.08
C VAL A 17 -16.86 0.82 -10.99
N LEU A 18 -17.58 0.11 -10.11
CA LEU A 18 -16.97 -0.72 -9.09
C LEU A 18 -16.15 -1.87 -9.71
N VAL A 19 -16.73 -2.60 -10.66
CA VAL A 19 -16.03 -3.71 -11.35
C VAL A 19 -14.77 -3.18 -12.03
N LEU A 20 -14.89 -2.08 -12.76
CA LEU A 20 -13.75 -1.44 -13.43
C LEU A 20 -12.68 -1.03 -12.42
N PHE A 21 -13.07 -0.40 -11.31
CA PHE A 21 -12.14 -0.05 -10.23
C PHE A 21 -11.45 -1.29 -9.65
N THR A 22 -12.19 -2.35 -9.33
CA THR A 22 -11.64 -3.58 -8.76
C THR A 22 -10.65 -4.24 -9.71
N VAL A 23 -10.96 -4.32 -11.01
CA VAL A 23 -10.05 -4.89 -12.02
C VAL A 23 -8.77 -4.06 -12.13
N ILE A 24 -8.90 -2.73 -12.25
CA ILE A 24 -7.74 -1.83 -12.32
C ILE A 24 -6.90 -1.95 -11.04
N TYR A 25 -7.54 -1.86 -9.88
CA TYR A 25 -6.85 -1.93 -8.60
C TYR A 25 -6.13 -3.26 -8.40
N PHE A 26 -6.77 -4.38 -8.78
CA PHE A 26 -6.14 -5.69 -8.77
C PHE A 26 -4.91 -5.74 -9.68
N PHE A 27 -4.97 -5.12 -10.87
CA PHE A 27 -3.82 -5.00 -11.77
C PHE A 27 -2.67 -4.17 -11.16
N PHE A 28 -2.98 -3.05 -10.50
CA PHE A 28 -2.01 -2.25 -9.77
C PHE A 28 -1.32 -3.07 -8.66
N GLN A 29 -2.11 -3.83 -7.91
CA GLN A 29 -1.60 -4.69 -6.85
C GLN A 29 -0.74 -5.85 -7.38
N LYS A 30 -1.12 -6.46 -8.51
CA LYS A 30 -0.37 -7.57 -9.10
C LYS A 30 0.91 -7.14 -9.81
N THR A 31 0.96 -5.91 -10.33
CA THR A 31 2.04 -5.46 -11.23
C THR A 31 2.87 -4.34 -10.60
N ILE A 32 2.23 -3.24 -10.22
CA ILE A 32 2.92 -2.02 -9.79
C ILE A 32 3.48 -2.16 -8.38
N TYR A 33 2.75 -2.77 -7.44
CA TYR A 33 3.19 -2.88 -6.05
C TYR A 33 4.40 -3.82 -5.90
N PRO A 34 4.51 -4.92 -6.66
CA PRO A 34 5.74 -5.70 -6.76
C PRO A 34 6.93 -4.91 -7.29
N ILE A 35 6.72 -4.12 -8.35
CA ILE A 35 7.79 -3.24 -8.89
C ILE A 35 8.20 -2.21 -7.84
N LEU A 36 7.26 -1.65 -7.09
CA LEU A 36 7.53 -0.72 -5.99
C LEU A 36 8.32 -1.40 -4.86
N ALA A 37 8.00 -2.65 -4.52
CA ALA A 37 8.75 -3.44 -3.55
C ALA A 37 10.19 -3.68 -4.01
N LEU A 38 10.39 -4.03 -5.29
CA LEU A 38 11.70 -4.19 -5.91
C LEU A 38 12.51 -2.88 -5.91
N LEU A 39 11.88 -1.76 -6.28
CA LEU A 39 12.52 -0.44 -6.25
C LEU A 39 12.89 -0.03 -4.83
N PHE A 40 12.00 -0.26 -3.86
CA PHE A 40 12.27 -0.01 -2.45
C PHE A 40 13.50 -0.81 -1.98
N TRP A 41 13.55 -2.11 -2.31
CA TRP A 41 14.68 -2.97 -1.98
C TRP A 41 15.99 -2.50 -2.64
N LEU A 42 15.95 -2.15 -3.93
CA LEU A 42 17.13 -1.73 -4.68
C LEU A 42 17.69 -0.38 -4.21
N ILE A 43 16.83 0.54 -3.74
CA ILE A 43 17.25 1.89 -3.31
C ILE A 43 17.62 1.93 -1.82
N PHE A 44 16.97 1.14 -0.97
CA PHE A 44 17.14 1.23 0.48
C PHE A 44 17.80 0.02 1.11
N ALA A 45 17.56 -1.21 0.62
CA ALA A 45 18.13 -2.42 1.21
C ALA A 45 19.55 -2.70 0.67
N MET A 46 19.75 -2.61 -0.65
CA MET A 46 21.05 -2.91 -1.27
C MET A 46 22.16 -1.90 -0.93
N PRO A 47 21.96 -0.57 -1.03
CA PRO A 47 23.01 0.39 -0.68
C PRO A 47 23.39 0.31 0.79
N LEU A 48 22.45 -0.09 1.65
CA LEU A 48 22.69 -0.28 3.06
C LEU A 48 23.64 -1.46 3.34
N ALA A 49 23.52 -2.56 2.59
CA ALA A 49 24.49 -3.66 2.65
C ALA A 49 25.90 -3.20 2.25
N GLY A 50 26.02 -2.39 1.19
CA GLY A 50 27.31 -1.81 0.78
C GLY A 50 27.88 -0.82 1.79
N VAL A 51 27.04 0.04 2.37
CA VAL A 51 27.42 0.96 3.45
C VAL A 51 27.84 0.18 4.70
N ILE A 52 27.17 -0.94 5.02
CA ILE A 52 27.55 -1.78 6.17
C ILE A 52 28.99 -2.29 6.02
N ILE A 53 29.32 -2.85 4.86
CA ILE A 53 30.66 -3.40 4.58
C ILE A 53 31.74 -2.30 4.71
N ASN A 54 31.52 -1.14 4.07
CA ASN A 54 32.47 -0.02 4.12
C ASN A 54 32.60 0.60 5.53
N SER A 55 31.50 0.67 6.29
CA SER A 55 31.50 1.27 7.63
C SER A 55 32.16 0.36 8.67
N LEU A 56 32.03 -0.96 8.51
CA LEU A 56 32.69 -1.96 9.34
C LEU A 56 34.21 -1.86 9.21
N GLU A 57 34.70 -1.60 7.99
CA GLU A 57 36.12 -1.45 7.67
C GLU A 57 36.69 -0.07 8.08
N ILE A 58 35.92 1.02 7.93
CA ILE A 58 36.41 2.40 8.17
C ILE A 58 36.21 2.88 9.61
N LEU A 59 35.08 2.54 10.25
CA LEU A 59 34.74 3.04 11.60
C LEU A 59 35.02 2.02 12.72
N ASN A 60 35.40 0.77 12.42
CA ASN A 60 35.54 -0.33 13.39
C ASN A 60 34.33 -0.47 14.34
N LEU A 61 33.13 -0.12 13.86
CA LEU A 61 31.90 -0.25 14.63
C LEU A 61 31.53 -1.73 14.76
N PRO A 62 30.92 -2.17 15.88
CA PRO A 62 30.39 -3.53 15.97
C PRO A 62 29.31 -3.74 14.91
N GLU A 63 29.33 -4.88 14.22
CA GLU A 63 28.37 -5.26 13.17
C GLU A 63 26.91 -5.07 13.63
N ILE A 64 26.64 -5.41 14.90
CA ILE A 64 25.33 -5.23 15.55
C ILE A 64 24.85 -3.78 15.47
N VAL A 65 25.72 -2.80 15.71
CA VAL A 65 25.36 -1.37 15.73
C VAL A 65 24.99 -0.90 14.34
N ILE A 66 25.77 -1.29 13.32
CA ILE A 66 25.54 -0.88 11.93
C ILE A 66 24.26 -1.52 11.39
N ASN A 67 24.01 -2.80 11.72
CA ASN A 67 22.78 -3.48 11.31
C ASN A 67 21.53 -2.84 11.93
N ILE A 68 21.59 -2.42 13.21
CA ILE A 68 20.50 -1.67 13.85
C ILE A 68 20.24 -0.35 13.13
N ILE A 69 21.28 0.43 12.82
CA ILE A 69 21.13 1.70 12.09
C ILE A 69 20.47 1.46 10.74
N GLY A 70 20.89 0.41 10.04
CA GLY A 70 20.31 0.04 8.75
C GLY A 70 18.83 -0.35 8.84
N ILE A 71 18.47 -1.20 9.79
CA ILE A 71 17.08 -1.58 10.03
C ILE A 71 16.21 -0.35 10.31
N VAL A 72 16.71 0.61 11.11
CA VAL A 72 15.99 1.85 11.42
C VAL A 72 15.79 2.70 10.17
N ILE A 73 16.82 2.93 9.36
CA ILE A 73 16.73 3.74 8.13
C ILE A 73 15.77 3.08 7.13
N SER A 74 15.92 1.78 6.89
CA SER A 74 15.04 1.00 6.02
C SER A 74 13.59 1.01 6.52
N GLY A 75 13.39 0.85 7.84
CA GLY A 75 12.07 0.92 8.47
C GLY A 75 11.39 2.28 8.29
N ILE A 76 12.13 3.38 8.47
CA ILE A 76 11.60 4.74 8.23
C ILE A 76 11.22 4.91 6.75
N ALA A 77 12.08 4.46 5.83
CA ALA A 77 11.79 4.52 4.40
C ALA A 77 10.54 3.71 4.03
N LEU A 78 10.38 2.50 4.61
CA LEU A 78 9.21 1.67 4.40
C LEU A 78 7.93 2.37 4.90
N ILE A 79 7.99 2.99 6.08
CA ILE A 79 6.86 3.76 6.64
C ILE A 79 6.46 4.90 5.71
N ILE A 80 7.41 5.64 5.13
CA ILE A 80 7.13 6.73 4.18
C ILE A 80 6.38 6.18 2.96
N VAL A 81 6.82 5.05 2.40
CA VAL A 81 6.14 4.42 1.26
C VAL A 81 4.72 3.99 1.63
N LEU A 82 4.53 3.37 2.79
CA LEU A 82 3.19 2.97 3.27
C LEU A 82 2.27 4.17 3.52
N ILE A 83 2.81 5.30 3.99
CA ILE A 83 2.06 6.56 4.13
C ILE A 83 1.62 7.09 2.75
N LEU A 84 2.47 7.00 1.73
CA LEU A 84 2.09 7.39 0.35
C LEU A 84 0.96 6.51 -0.20
N VAL A 85 1.04 5.20 0.03
CA VAL A 85 -0.01 4.25 -0.35
C VAL A 85 -1.33 4.54 0.39
N PHE A 86 -1.26 4.82 1.69
CA PHE A 86 -2.41 5.27 2.48
C PHE A 86 -3.01 6.56 1.92
N TYR A 87 -2.18 7.54 1.58
CA TYR A 87 -2.63 8.79 1.00
C TYR A 87 -3.29 8.60 -0.36
N LEU A 88 -2.79 7.67 -1.19
CA LEU A 88 -3.44 7.29 -2.44
C LEU A 88 -4.82 6.68 -2.19
N GLY A 89 -4.96 5.81 -1.18
CA GLY A 89 -6.27 5.28 -0.75
C GLY A 89 -7.24 6.38 -0.31
N TYR A 90 -6.74 7.34 0.47
CA TYR A 90 -7.49 8.52 0.87
C TYR A 90 -7.93 9.40 -0.31
N LEU A 91 -7.08 9.59 -1.33
CA LEU A 91 -7.45 10.31 -2.54
C LEU A 91 -8.55 9.59 -3.33
N CYS A 92 -8.41 8.27 -3.48
CA CYS A 92 -9.40 7.43 -4.16
C CYS A 92 -10.73 7.40 -3.40
N SER A 93 -10.73 7.54 -2.06
CA SER A 93 -11.94 7.49 -1.25
C SER A 93 -13.01 8.49 -1.72
N LYS A 94 -12.62 9.67 -2.21
CA LYS A 94 -13.57 10.69 -2.71
C LYS A 94 -14.40 10.17 -3.88
N PHE A 95 -13.80 9.37 -4.75
CA PHE A 95 -14.47 8.74 -5.87
C PHE A 95 -15.28 7.52 -5.41
N LEU A 96 -14.69 6.71 -4.54
CA LEU A 96 -15.25 5.45 -4.09
C LEU A 96 -16.41 5.62 -3.10
N LYS A 97 -16.51 6.77 -2.41
CA LYS A 97 -17.56 7.09 -1.44
C LYS A 97 -18.97 7.13 -2.06
N LYS A 98 -19.07 7.30 -3.38
CA LYS A 98 -20.32 7.25 -4.14
C LYS A 98 -20.86 5.81 -4.31
N MET A 99 -20.05 4.80 -4.00
CA MET A 99 -20.40 3.39 -4.17
C MET A 99 -20.94 2.77 -2.87
N ASN A 100 -21.59 1.62 -2.99
CA ASN A 100 -22.05 0.86 -1.83
C ASN A 100 -20.84 0.34 -1.03
N LYS A 101 -20.70 0.81 0.21
CA LYS A 101 -19.60 0.45 1.12
C LYS A 101 -19.49 -1.05 1.36
N THR A 102 -20.60 -1.77 1.42
CA THR A 102 -20.60 -3.23 1.66
C THR A 102 -20.00 -3.98 0.48
N VAL A 103 -20.38 -3.61 -0.76
CA VAL A 103 -19.88 -4.28 -1.97
C VAL A 103 -18.42 -3.92 -2.22
N LEU A 104 -18.05 -2.65 -2.02
CA LEU A 104 -16.65 -2.22 -2.09
C LEU A 104 -15.81 -2.93 -1.02
N GLY A 105 -16.29 -3.02 0.22
CA GLY A 105 -15.60 -3.72 1.30
C GLY A 105 -15.41 -5.20 0.99
N GLY A 106 -16.44 -5.86 0.45
CA GLY A 106 -16.34 -7.24 -0.03
C GLY A 106 -15.27 -7.43 -1.10
N ALA A 107 -15.20 -6.52 -2.09
CA ALA A 107 -14.18 -6.57 -3.12
C ALA A 107 -12.75 -6.40 -2.54
N MET A 108 -12.55 -5.45 -1.62
CA MET A 108 -11.25 -5.26 -0.97
C MET A 108 -10.85 -6.50 -0.15
N ILE A 109 -11.78 -7.09 0.61
CA ILE A 109 -11.53 -8.33 1.37
C ILE A 109 -11.17 -9.49 0.45
N ALA A 110 -11.86 -9.67 -0.69
CA ALA A 110 -11.54 -10.72 -1.64
C ALA A 110 -10.11 -10.57 -2.20
N ILE A 111 -9.70 -9.33 -2.51
CA ILE A 111 -8.34 -9.03 -2.95
C ILE A 111 -7.34 -9.32 -1.83
N LEU A 112 -7.63 -8.92 -0.58
CA LEU A 112 -6.78 -9.21 0.57
C LEU A 112 -6.57 -10.73 0.75
N ILE A 113 -7.65 -11.51 0.70
CA ILE A 113 -7.58 -12.98 0.81
C ILE A 113 -6.70 -13.57 -0.28
N TYR A 114 -6.81 -13.10 -1.52
CA TYR A 114 -5.96 -13.55 -2.63
C TYR A 114 -4.47 -13.34 -2.32
N PHE A 115 -4.07 -12.15 -1.84
CA PHE A 115 -2.68 -11.86 -1.53
C PHE A 115 -2.17 -12.61 -0.30
N VAL A 116 -3.00 -12.73 0.75
CA VAL A 116 -2.67 -13.53 1.94
C VAL A 116 -2.47 -15.00 1.58
N HIS A 117 -3.38 -15.57 0.78
CA HIS A 117 -3.23 -16.94 0.29
C HIS A 117 -1.91 -17.10 -0.48
N LYS A 118 -1.58 -16.13 -1.34
CA LYS A 118 -0.33 -16.13 -2.10
C LYS A 118 0.91 -16.19 -1.21
N ILE A 119 0.95 -15.47 -0.08
CA ILE A 119 2.07 -15.55 0.88
C ILE A 119 2.32 -17.00 1.36
N PHE A 120 1.25 -17.76 1.64
CA PHE A 120 1.35 -19.12 2.16
C PHE A 120 1.64 -20.18 1.10
N THR A 121 1.17 -19.97 -0.13
CA THR A 121 1.36 -20.92 -1.23
C THR A 121 2.64 -20.68 -2.04
N GLU A 122 3.26 -19.50 -1.91
CA GLU A 122 4.53 -19.22 -2.57
C GLU A 122 5.64 -20.02 -1.88
N THR A 123 6.16 -20.98 -2.63
CA THR A 123 7.23 -21.92 -2.22
C THR A 123 8.58 -21.56 -2.83
N ASP A 124 8.60 -20.65 -3.81
CA ASP A 124 9.82 -20.23 -4.49
C ASP A 124 10.56 -19.15 -3.69
N GLU A 125 11.64 -19.57 -3.03
CA GLU A 125 12.73 -18.67 -2.67
C GLU A 125 13.48 -18.31 -3.95
N SER A 126 13.45 -17.05 -4.37
CA SER A 126 14.25 -16.62 -5.51
C SER A 126 15.72 -16.84 -5.20
N THR A 127 16.42 -17.60 -6.04
CA THR A 127 17.86 -17.89 -5.90
C THR A 127 18.76 -16.67 -6.21
N ALA A 128 18.19 -15.52 -6.52
CA ALA A 128 18.91 -14.28 -6.75
C ALA A 128 19.30 -13.64 -5.40
N MET A 129 20.58 -13.73 -5.04
CA MET A 129 21.18 -13.26 -3.78
C MET A 129 20.88 -11.79 -3.39
N PHE A 130 20.35 -10.98 -4.30
CA PHE A 130 20.13 -9.53 -4.12
C PHE A 130 18.71 -9.04 -4.45
N ALA A 131 17.75 -9.94 -4.70
CA ALA A 131 16.35 -9.58 -4.95
C ALA A 131 15.46 -10.02 -3.78
N PRO A 132 14.41 -9.26 -3.44
CA PRO A 132 13.43 -9.71 -2.46
C PRO A 132 12.73 -10.97 -2.99
N THR A 133 12.52 -11.92 -2.10
CA THR A 133 11.82 -13.16 -2.41
C THR A 133 10.39 -12.87 -2.86
N ALA A 134 9.79 -13.78 -3.64
CA ALA A 134 8.40 -13.66 -4.04
C ALA A 134 7.46 -13.53 -2.83
N ARG A 135 7.79 -14.21 -1.72
CA ARG A 135 7.07 -14.10 -0.45
C ARG A 135 7.16 -12.69 0.15
N GLU A 136 8.35 -12.09 0.22
CA GLU A 136 8.52 -10.72 0.74
C GLU A 136 7.79 -9.68 -0.10
N ILE A 137 7.79 -9.85 -1.43
CA ILE A 137 7.01 -9.03 -2.35
C ILE A 137 5.51 -9.15 -2.01
N HIS A 138 4.99 -10.36 -1.80
CA HIS A 138 3.59 -10.57 -1.44
C HIS A 138 3.25 -10.01 -0.05
N ILE A 139 4.17 -10.05 0.91
CA ILE A 139 4.02 -9.39 2.23
C ILE A 139 3.91 -7.87 2.05
N PHE A 140 4.81 -7.27 1.27
CA PHE A 140 4.77 -5.83 0.97
C PHE A 140 3.46 -5.43 0.27
N CYS A 141 3.02 -6.22 -0.70
CA CYS A 141 1.76 -6.01 -1.42
C CYS A 141 0.56 -6.08 -0.47
N THR A 142 0.54 -7.06 0.44
CA THR A 142 -0.51 -7.23 1.46
C THR A 142 -0.54 -6.06 2.44
N ALA A 143 0.61 -5.67 2.98
CA ALA A 143 0.71 -4.50 3.85
C ALA A 143 0.23 -3.23 3.14
N SER A 144 0.70 -3.00 1.92
CA SER A 144 0.27 -1.87 1.09
C SER A 144 -1.24 -1.90 0.81
N HIS A 145 -1.83 -3.08 0.58
CA HIS A 145 -3.29 -3.23 0.42
C HIS A 145 -4.04 -2.79 1.68
N ILE A 146 -3.56 -3.20 2.86
CA ILE A 146 -4.17 -2.83 4.13
C ILE A 146 -4.11 -1.31 4.32
N PHE A 147 -2.94 -0.68 4.14
CA PHE A 147 -2.79 0.77 4.25
C PHE A 147 -3.68 1.52 3.27
N TYR A 148 -3.74 1.08 2.01
CA TYR A 148 -4.64 1.64 1.00
C TYR A 148 -6.11 1.53 1.43
N THR A 149 -6.52 0.35 1.90
CA THR A 149 -7.90 0.07 2.34
C THR A 149 -8.30 0.95 3.52
N ILE A 150 -7.41 1.12 4.51
CA ILE A 150 -7.64 2.04 5.62
C ILE A 150 -7.79 3.47 5.08
N GLY A 151 -6.93 3.91 4.16
CA GLY A 151 -7.04 5.21 3.50
C GLY A 151 -8.41 5.42 2.83
N VAL A 152 -8.90 4.40 2.12
CA VAL A 152 -10.22 4.41 1.45
C VAL A 152 -11.37 4.53 2.46
N PHE A 153 -11.39 3.71 3.52
CA PHE A 153 -12.55 3.64 4.41
C PHE A 153 -12.52 4.65 5.57
N TYR A 154 -11.35 5.10 6.00
CA TYR A 154 -11.18 6.03 7.12
C TYR A 154 -11.00 7.48 6.70
N SER A 155 -11.16 7.80 5.40
CA SER A 155 -10.95 9.15 4.89
C SER A 155 -11.78 10.24 5.56
N ASP A 156 -12.99 9.92 6.02
CA ASP A 156 -13.87 10.88 6.71
C ASP A 156 -13.30 11.29 8.07
N LYS A 157 -12.64 10.37 8.79
CA LYS A 157 -11.93 10.69 10.03
C LYS A 157 -10.68 11.52 9.75
N VAL A 158 -9.93 11.19 8.69
CA VAL A 158 -8.75 11.95 8.26
C VAL A 158 -9.12 13.39 7.87
N ASN A 159 -10.20 13.56 7.09
CA ASN A 159 -10.73 14.88 6.73
C ASN A 159 -11.06 15.72 7.97
N LYS A 160 -11.76 15.13 8.95
CA LYS A 160 -12.11 15.83 10.20
C LYS A 160 -10.87 16.31 10.96
N ILE A 161 -9.77 15.55 10.94
CA ILE A 161 -8.50 15.95 11.57
C ILE A 161 -7.84 17.07 10.76
N LEU A 162 -7.74 16.92 9.44
CA LEU A 162 -7.17 17.95 8.54
C LEU A 162 -7.91 19.28 8.65
N ASP A 163 -9.24 19.25 8.71
CA ASP A 163 -10.07 20.44 8.83
C ASP A 163 -9.87 21.14 10.17
N ARG A 164 -9.72 20.37 11.27
CA ARG A 164 -9.36 20.94 12.58
C ARG A 164 -7.99 21.61 12.57
N ILE A 165 -6.99 21.00 11.92
CA ILE A 165 -5.65 21.59 11.78
C ILE A 165 -5.71 22.89 10.97
N LYS A 166 -6.42 22.89 9.83
CA LYS A 166 -6.62 24.07 8.99
C LYS A 166 -7.35 25.20 9.73
N PHE A 167 -8.41 24.88 10.47
CA PHE A 167 -9.16 25.85 11.26
C PHE A 167 -8.29 26.49 12.35
N LYS A 168 -7.51 25.68 13.09
CA LYS A 168 -6.56 26.20 14.08
C LYS A 168 -5.48 27.11 13.47
N ARG A 169 -5.05 26.86 12.24
CA ARG A 169 -4.07 27.71 11.53
C ARG A 169 -4.66 29.04 11.05
N LYS A 170 -5.97 29.10 10.76
CA LYS A 170 -6.64 30.33 10.31
C LYS A 170 -7.00 31.27 11.46
N ASN A 171 -7.21 30.75 12.67
CA ASN A 171 -7.55 31.53 13.87
C ASN A 171 -6.34 31.91 14.72
N LYS A 172 -5.13 31.79 14.17
CA LYS A 172 -3.86 32.16 14.80
C LYS A 172 -3.20 33.23 13.95
#